data_AF-A0A919CNU9-F1
#
_entry.id   AF-A0A919CNU9-F1
#
_cell.length_a   1.000
_cell.length_b   1.000
_cell.length_c   1.000
_cell.angle_alpha   90.00
_cell.angle_beta   90.00
_cell.angle_gamma   90.00
#
_symmetry.space_group_name_H-M   'P 1'
#
loop_
_entity.id
_entity.type
_entity.pdbx_description
1 polymer ?
#
loop_
_entity_poly.entity_id
_entity_poly.type
_entity_poly.pdbx_seq_one_letter_code
_entity_poly.pdbx_strand_id
1 'polypeptide(L)'
;MTGPTVEQAIADYDRAAADLAPRYAGLGAERFIKRHRDLLPAPPGPILDIGAGSGVHAVGLAELGYRVVAVEPSAGMRAEAVRLFPNAPVEWVDDRLPDLATVRARSARFGFILVNAVWMHVPPADRDRACAALAALAAPGAAVSMAVRQGPSPADRPMHDCDPDVISAEMARHGFEEIARSTHSADLGTPGVTFVRLNFRFAAPAA
;
A
#
# COMPACT_ATOMS: atom_id res chain seq x y z
N MET A 1 -14.22 18.69 -13.21
CA MET A 1 -13.33 17.79 -13.97
C MET A 1 -13.19 16.52 -13.16
N THR A 2 -13.39 15.36 -13.76
CA THR A 2 -13.14 14.07 -13.11
C THR A 2 -11.63 13.89 -12.93
N GLY A 3 -11.16 13.58 -11.72
CA GLY A 3 -9.75 13.31 -11.46
C GLY A 3 -9.25 12.04 -12.19
N PRO A 4 -7.97 11.67 -12.04
CA PRO A 4 -7.39 10.53 -12.75
C PRO A 4 -8.06 9.21 -12.36
N THR A 5 -8.19 8.28 -13.32
CA THR A 5 -8.65 6.91 -13.04
C THR A 5 -7.49 6.04 -12.55
N VAL A 6 -7.83 4.88 -11.96
CA VAL A 6 -6.83 3.89 -11.53
C VAL A 6 -6.01 3.40 -12.73
N GLU A 7 -6.66 3.18 -13.89
CA GLU A 7 -6.00 2.74 -15.12
C GLU A 7 -5.00 3.78 -15.64
N GLN A 8 -5.33 5.07 -15.55
CA GLN A 8 -4.41 6.15 -15.92
C GLN A 8 -3.19 6.17 -15.00
N ALA A 9 -3.40 6.05 -13.69
CA ALA A 9 -2.31 5.96 -12.72
C ALA A 9 -1.39 4.76 -13.02
N ILE A 10 -1.95 3.58 -13.29
CA ILE A 10 -1.16 2.39 -13.67
C ILE A 10 -0.32 2.65 -14.91
N ALA A 11 -0.92 3.22 -15.97
CA ALA A 11 -0.22 3.51 -17.22
C ALA A 11 0.91 4.54 -17.02
N ASP A 12 0.75 5.51 -16.13
CA ASP A 12 1.80 6.49 -15.83
C ASP A 12 2.96 5.86 -15.03
N TYR A 13 2.68 4.91 -14.13
CA TYR A 13 3.73 4.15 -13.45
C TYR A 13 4.43 3.15 -14.38
N ASP A 14 3.70 2.48 -15.28
CA ASP A 14 4.31 1.62 -16.32
C ASP A 14 5.30 2.40 -17.18
N ARG A 15 4.90 3.59 -17.64
CA ARG A 15 5.75 4.47 -18.47
C ARG A 15 7.01 4.91 -17.75
N ALA A 16 6.93 5.12 -16.44
CA ALA A 16 8.02 5.64 -15.62
C ALA A 16 8.79 4.55 -14.85
N ALA A 17 8.47 3.26 -15.04
CA ALA A 17 8.92 2.19 -14.17
C ALA A 17 10.45 2.08 -14.08
N ALA A 18 11.13 2.12 -15.21
CA ALA A 18 12.59 2.02 -15.30
C ALA A 18 13.32 3.12 -14.51
N ASP A 19 12.71 4.31 -14.39
CA ASP A 19 13.28 5.44 -13.64
C ASP A 19 12.87 5.40 -12.17
N LEU A 20 11.61 5.06 -11.88
CA LEU A 20 11.06 5.12 -10.53
C LEU A 20 11.49 3.93 -9.67
N ALA A 21 11.44 2.71 -10.21
CA ALA A 21 11.66 1.51 -9.41
C ALA A 21 13.04 1.47 -8.75
N PRO A 22 14.16 1.79 -9.43
CA PRO A 22 15.48 1.85 -8.77
C PRO A 22 15.56 2.91 -7.69
N ARG A 23 14.94 4.08 -7.89
CA ARG A 23 14.92 5.17 -6.91
C ARG A 23 14.15 4.78 -5.66
N TYR A 24 13.00 4.14 -5.83
CA TYR A 24 12.19 3.66 -4.71
C TYR A 24 12.86 2.50 -3.99
N ALA A 25 13.48 1.58 -4.74
CA ALA A 25 14.28 0.49 -4.15
C ALA A 25 15.47 1.00 -3.33
N GLY A 26 16.12 2.08 -3.78
CA GLY A 26 17.23 2.72 -3.06
C GLY A 26 16.88 3.28 -1.68
N LEU A 27 15.59 3.44 -1.35
CA LEU A 27 15.15 3.84 0.00
C LEU A 27 15.38 2.73 1.04
N GLY A 28 15.47 1.47 0.60
CA GLY A 28 15.64 0.30 1.44
C GLY A 28 14.42 -0.02 2.31
N ALA A 29 14.43 -1.21 2.92
CA ALA A 29 13.33 -1.68 3.76
C ALA A 29 13.56 -1.47 5.26
N GLU A 30 14.80 -1.22 5.72
CA GLU A 30 15.15 -1.24 7.14
C GLU A 30 14.34 -0.24 7.97
N ARG A 31 14.30 1.03 7.54
CA ARG A 31 13.53 2.08 8.23
C ARG A 31 12.03 1.77 8.22
N PHE A 32 11.53 1.20 7.13
CA PHE A 32 10.15 0.75 7.02
C PHE A 32 9.86 -0.36 8.04
N ILE A 33 10.65 -1.43 8.06
CA ILE A 33 10.47 -2.57 8.98
C ILE A 33 10.54 -2.09 10.43
N LYS A 34 11.56 -1.29 10.78
CA LYS A 34 11.72 -0.73 12.13
C LYS A 34 10.52 0.11 12.56
N ARG A 35 9.88 0.84 11.65
CA ARG A 35 8.68 1.64 11.94
C ARG A 35 7.46 0.77 12.25
N HIS A 36 7.35 -0.40 11.61
CA HIS A 36 6.15 -1.26 11.71
C HIS A 36 6.32 -2.46 12.63
N ARG A 37 7.49 -2.63 13.28
CA ARG A 37 7.81 -3.80 14.13
C ARG A 37 6.69 -4.24 15.07
N ASP A 38 6.01 -3.30 15.73
CA ASP A 38 5.00 -3.59 16.75
C ASP A 38 3.59 -3.82 16.14
N LEU A 39 3.47 -3.66 14.82
CA LEU A 39 2.26 -3.92 14.04
C LEU A 39 2.31 -5.24 13.26
N LEU A 40 3.52 -5.76 13.01
CA LEU A 40 3.72 -6.99 12.26
C LEU A 40 3.27 -8.21 13.09
N PRO A 41 2.69 -9.25 12.46
CA PRO A 41 2.43 -10.52 13.13
C PRO A 41 3.75 -11.24 13.46
N ALA A 42 3.69 -12.38 14.16
CA ALA A 42 4.86 -13.26 14.25
C ALA A 42 5.12 -13.95 12.89
N PRO A 43 6.37 -14.07 12.41
CA PRO A 43 6.70 -14.92 11.27
C PRO A 43 6.27 -16.38 11.50
N PRO A 44 5.79 -17.11 10.48
CA PRO A 44 5.63 -16.72 9.08
C PRO A 44 4.25 -16.10 8.80
N GLY A 45 3.86 -15.09 9.59
CA GLY A 45 2.58 -14.39 9.48
C GLY A 45 2.34 -13.80 8.08
N PRO A 46 1.08 -13.86 7.58
CA PRO A 46 0.73 -13.39 6.25
C PRO A 46 0.67 -11.87 6.18
N ILE A 47 1.35 -11.29 5.19
CA ILE A 47 1.38 -9.86 4.88
C ILE A 47 0.88 -9.62 3.46
N LEU A 48 0.05 -8.60 3.29
CA LEU A 48 -0.36 -8.08 1.99
C LEU A 48 0.27 -6.70 1.78
N ASP A 49 1.09 -6.55 0.74
CA ASP A 49 1.62 -5.26 0.30
C ASP A 49 0.86 -4.80 -0.96
N ILE A 50 0.04 -3.76 -0.83
CA ILE A 50 -0.81 -3.25 -1.92
C ILE A 50 -0.10 -2.08 -2.58
N GLY A 51 0.07 -2.17 -3.90
CA GLY A 51 0.90 -1.27 -4.71
C GLY A 51 2.37 -1.39 -4.32
N ALA A 52 2.88 -2.63 -4.32
CA ALA A 52 4.22 -2.96 -3.86
C ALA A 52 5.35 -2.29 -4.67
N GLY A 53 5.05 -1.77 -5.87
CA GLY A 53 5.95 -0.97 -6.68
C GLY A 53 7.26 -1.68 -6.99
N SER A 54 8.37 -1.12 -6.53
CA SER A 54 9.70 -1.71 -6.71
C SER A 54 9.92 -3.00 -5.92
N GLY A 55 8.99 -3.36 -5.04
CA GLY A 55 9.05 -4.55 -4.20
C GLY A 55 9.91 -4.39 -2.95
N VAL A 56 10.56 -3.25 -2.73
CA VAL A 56 11.55 -3.09 -1.65
C VAL A 56 11.01 -3.45 -0.27
N HIS A 57 9.78 -3.06 0.07
CA HIS A 57 9.16 -3.41 1.35
C HIS A 57 8.76 -4.89 1.39
N ALA A 58 8.12 -5.39 0.33
CA ALA A 58 7.71 -6.78 0.23
C ALA A 58 8.90 -7.74 0.35
N VAL A 59 10.00 -7.46 -0.34
CA VAL A 59 11.23 -8.25 -0.31
C VAL A 59 11.87 -8.20 1.08
N GLY A 60 12.06 -7.01 1.66
CA GLY A 60 12.66 -6.89 2.99
C GLY A 60 11.86 -7.60 4.09
N LEU A 61 10.53 -7.64 3.97
CA LEU A 61 9.69 -8.46 4.85
C LEU A 61 9.85 -9.96 4.55
N ALA A 62 9.85 -10.38 3.30
CA ALA A 62 10.02 -11.79 2.95
C ALA A 62 11.38 -12.35 3.44
N GLU A 63 12.45 -11.56 3.38
CA GLU A 63 13.78 -11.89 3.90
C GLU A 63 13.80 -12.08 5.43
N LEU A 64 12.86 -11.47 6.16
CA LEU A 64 12.65 -11.70 7.59
C LEU A 64 11.75 -12.91 7.90
N GLY A 65 11.38 -13.71 6.91
CA GLY A 65 10.61 -14.94 7.06
C GLY A 65 9.09 -14.75 7.05
N TYR A 66 8.59 -13.57 6.67
CA TYR A 66 7.15 -13.34 6.49
C TYR A 66 6.65 -13.97 5.17
N ARG A 67 5.38 -14.35 5.14
CA ARG A 67 4.70 -14.75 3.89
C ARG A 67 4.08 -13.52 3.25
N VAL A 68 4.72 -13.00 2.21
CA VAL A 68 4.32 -11.73 1.59
C VAL A 68 3.65 -11.96 0.24
N VAL A 69 2.43 -11.44 0.12
CA VAL A 69 1.74 -11.26 -1.16
C VAL A 69 1.89 -9.79 -1.57
N ALA A 70 2.57 -9.55 -2.68
CA ALA A 70 2.79 -8.22 -3.25
C ALA A 70 1.82 -8.01 -4.42
N VAL A 71 0.83 -7.15 -4.20
CA VAL A 71 -0.09 -6.68 -5.24
C VAL A 71 0.52 -5.48 -5.92
N GLU A 72 0.73 -5.56 -7.22
CA GLU A 72 1.23 -4.44 -8.02
C GLU A 72 0.62 -4.54 -9.42
N PRO A 73 -0.27 -3.64 -9.85
CA PRO A 73 -0.91 -3.71 -11.16
C PRO A 73 -0.03 -3.26 -12.34
N SER A 74 0.99 -2.43 -12.11
CA SER A 74 1.90 -1.99 -13.16
C SER A 74 2.84 -3.13 -13.58
N ALA A 75 2.67 -3.62 -14.80
CA ALA A 75 3.53 -4.66 -15.36
C ALA A 75 4.99 -4.21 -15.46
N GLY A 76 5.23 -2.93 -15.77
CA GLY A 76 6.56 -2.33 -15.79
C GLY A 76 7.21 -2.32 -14.41
N MET A 77 6.50 -1.89 -13.36
CA MET A 77 7.01 -1.90 -12.00
C MET A 77 7.28 -3.33 -11.50
N ARG A 78 6.38 -4.29 -11.78
CA ARG A 78 6.62 -5.71 -11.47
C ARG A 78 7.87 -6.26 -12.16
N ALA A 79 8.06 -5.96 -13.44
CA ALA A 79 9.23 -6.41 -14.18
C ALA A 79 10.53 -5.84 -13.59
N GLU A 80 10.53 -4.56 -13.22
CA GLU A 80 11.67 -3.92 -12.54
C GLU A 80 11.92 -4.51 -11.15
N ALA A 81 10.86 -4.82 -10.38
CA ALA A 81 11.00 -5.44 -9.07
C ALA A 81 11.65 -6.84 -9.17
N VAL A 82 11.22 -7.66 -10.14
CA VAL A 82 11.86 -8.97 -10.43
C VAL A 82 13.30 -8.79 -10.88
N ARG A 83 13.61 -7.77 -11.70
CA ARG A 83 14.97 -7.48 -12.14
C ARG A 83 15.89 -7.06 -10.99
N LEU A 84 15.38 -6.25 -10.06
CA LEU A 84 16.11 -5.75 -8.90
C LEU A 84 16.31 -6.84 -7.82
N PHE A 85 15.32 -7.73 -7.66
CA PHE A 85 15.29 -8.75 -6.62
C PHE A 85 14.96 -10.15 -7.17
N PRO A 86 15.80 -10.73 -8.05
CA PRO A 86 15.46 -11.91 -8.85
C PRO A 86 15.20 -13.19 -8.05
N ASN A 87 15.69 -13.27 -6.81
CA ASN A 87 15.57 -14.44 -5.94
C ASN A 87 14.69 -14.19 -4.72
N ALA A 88 13.96 -13.07 -4.68
CA ALA A 88 13.14 -12.75 -3.51
C ALA A 88 11.93 -13.70 -3.40
N PRO A 89 11.66 -14.27 -2.21
CA PRO A 89 10.55 -15.18 -1.99
C PRO A 89 9.22 -14.42 -1.79
N VAL A 90 8.85 -13.60 -2.78
CA VAL A 90 7.63 -12.77 -2.77
C VAL A 90 6.64 -13.32 -3.80
N GLU A 91 5.38 -13.47 -3.39
CA GLU A 91 4.31 -13.81 -4.32
C GLU A 91 3.77 -12.54 -4.98
N TRP A 92 3.98 -12.37 -6.28
CA TRP A 92 3.49 -11.23 -7.04
C TRP A 92 2.10 -11.48 -7.63
N VAL A 93 1.21 -10.50 -7.51
CA VAL A 93 -0.16 -10.57 -8.03
C VAL A 93 -0.48 -9.31 -8.82
N ASP A 94 -0.93 -9.49 -10.06
CA ASP A 94 -1.57 -8.43 -10.84
C ASP A 94 -3.02 -8.25 -10.36
N ASP A 95 -3.20 -7.27 -9.49
CA ASP A 95 -4.49 -6.90 -8.90
C ASP A 95 -4.42 -5.43 -8.45
N ARG A 96 -5.55 -4.84 -8.07
CA ARG A 96 -5.60 -3.42 -7.73
C ARG A 96 -6.79 -3.05 -6.85
N LEU A 97 -6.64 -1.93 -6.16
CA LEU A 97 -7.78 -1.20 -5.63
C LEU A 97 -8.66 -0.65 -6.77
N PRO A 98 -9.97 -0.47 -6.54
CA PRO A 98 -10.66 -0.67 -5.26
C PRO A 98 -11.06 -2.12 -4.98
N ASP A 99 -10.99 -3.03 -5.96
CA ASP A 99 -11.66 -4.32 -5.86
C ASP A 99 -10.85 -5.44 -5.21
N LEU A 100 -9.54 -5.47 -5.44
CA LEU A 100 -8.62 -6.56 -5.04
C LEU A 100 -9.22 -7.94 -5.34
N ALA A 101 -9.76 -8.09 -6.56
CA ALA A 101 -10.63 -9.20 -6.91
C ALA A 101 -9.90 -10.54 -6.87
N THR A 102 -8.67 -10.58 -7.37
CA THR A 102 -7.84 -11.79 -7.43
C THR A 102 -7.44 -12.23 -6.03
N VAL A 103 -6.99 -11.31 -5.18
CA VAL A 103 -6.56 -11.65 -3.82
C VAL A 103 -7.77 -12.03 -2.95
N ARG A 104 -8.89 -11.33 -3.08
CA ARG A 104 -10.13 -11.65 -2.34
C ARG A 104 -10.71 -13.01 -2.73
N ALA A 105 -10.62 -13.41 -4.00
CA ALA A 105 -11.09 -14.71 -4.45
C ALA A 105 -10.37 -15.89 -3.76
N ARG A 106 -9.16 -15.67 -3.24
CA ARG A 106 -8.36 -16.71 -2.55
C ARG A 106 -8.83 -16.97 -1.12
N SER A 107 -9.76 -16.18 -0.59
CA SER A 107 -10.28 -16.30 0.79
C SER A 107 -9.19 -16.26 1.88
N ALA A 108 -8.00 -15.73 1.56
CA ALA A 108 -6.94 -15.51 2.53
C ALA A 108 -7.26 -14.30 3.41
N ARG A 109 -6.67 -14.29 4.63
CA ARG A 109 -6.70 -13.16 5.54
C ARG A 109 -5.29 -12.82 5.98
N PHE A 110 -5.01 -11.53 6.15
CA PHE A 110 -3.67 -11.01 6.43
C PHE A 110 -3.62 -10.40 7.82
N GLY A 111 -2.52 -10.64 8.55
CA GLY A 111 -2.28 -10.04 9.86
C GLY A 111 -1.76 -8.61 9.78
N PHE A 112 -1.17 -8.25 8.63
CA PHE A 112 -0.75 -6.90 8.32
C PHE A 112 -1.02 -6.58 6.84
N ILE A 113 -1.59 -5.41 6.57
CA ILE A 113 -1.83 -4.90 5.22
C ILE A 113 -1.12 -3.55 5.08
N LEU A 114 -0.27 -3.43 4.06
CA LEU A 114 0.43 -2.21 3.73
C LEU A 114 -0.22 -1.51 2.54
N VAL A 115 -0.48 -0.21 2.67
CA VAL A 115 -0.95 0.68 1.60
C VAL A 115 -0.05 1.92 1.58
N ASN A 116 1.15 1.77 1.03
CA ASN A 116 2.18 2.80 1.13
C ASN A 116 2.28 3.63 -0.16
N ALA A 117 1.83 4.88 -0.11
CA ALA A 117 1.80 5.80 -1.25
C ALA A 117 0.94 5.30 -2.44
N VAL A 118 -0.22 4.73 -2.13
CA VAL A 118 -1.17 4.18 -3.12
C VAL A 118 -2.54 4.86 -3.09
N TRP A 119 -3.04 5.23 -1.91
CA TRP A 119 -4.43 5.70 -1.75
C TRP A 119 -4.79 6.94 -2.57
N MET A 120 -3.79 7.78 -2.90
CA MET A 120 -3.96 8.96 -3.75
C MET A 120 -4.27 8.63 -5.22
N HIS A 121 -4.19 7.35 -5.61
CA HIS A 121 -4.59 6.85 -6.93
C HIS A 121 -6.00 6.25 -6.94
N VAL A 122 -6.65 6.14 -5.78
CA VAL A 122 -8.03 5.65 -5.66
C VAL A 122 -8.99 6.83 -5.75
N PRO A 123 -9.87 6.90 -6.76
CA PRO A 123 -10.89 7.94 -6.86
C PRO A 123 -11.75 7.99 -5.59
N PRO A 124 -12.12 9.19 -5.09
CA PRO A 124 -12.95 9.30 -3.89
C PRO A 124 -14.24 8.48 -3.93
N ALA A 125 -14.88 8.39 -5.11
CA ALA A 125 -16.10 7.60 -5.31
C ALA A 125 -15.90 6.08 -5.12
N ASP A 126 -14.67 5.58 -5.24
CA ASP A 126 -14.32 4.17 -5.13
C ASP A 126 -13.74 3.80 -3.75
N ARG A 127 -13.50 4.78 -2.86
CA ARG A 127 -12.86 4.55 -1.55
C ARG A 127 -13.68 3.67 -0.62
N ASP A 128 -15.00 3.76 -0.66
CA ASP A 128 -15.87 2.90 0.16
C ASP A 128 -15.72 1.41 -0.24
N ARG A 129 -15.65 1.12 -1.55
CA ARG A 129 -15.36 -0.22 -2.08
C ARG A 129 -13.96 -0.69 -1.69
N ALA A 130 -12.97 0.20 -1.76
CA ALA A 130 -11.61 -0.09 -1.33
C ALA A 130 -11.52 -0.44 0.16
N CYS A 131 -12.19 0.32 1.04
CA CYS A 131 -12.28 0.02 2.47
C CYS A 131 -12.96 -1.34 2.72
N ALA A 132 -14.05 -1.65 2.02
CA ALA A 132 -14.71 -2.95 2.11
C ALA A 132 -13.79 -4.11 1.66
N ALA A 133 -12.99 -3.91 0.60
CA ALA A 133 -12.01 -4.88 0.14
C ALA A 133 -10.90 -5.10 1.19
N LEU A 134 -10.40 -4.05 1.82
CA LEU A 134 -9.43 -4.15 2.92
C LEU A 134 -10.02 -4.92 4.11
N ALA A 135 -11.25 -4.62 4.53
CA ALA A 135 -11.93 -5.32 5.62
C ALA A 135 -12.12 -6.82 5.30
N ALA A 136 -12.47 -7.15 4.07
CA ALA A 136 -12.60 -8.53 3.61
C ALA A 136 -11.27 -9.30 3.59
N LEU A 137 -10.12 -8.61 3.60
CA LEU A 137 -8.79 -9.22 3.59
C LEU A 137 -8.10 -9.18 4.96
N ALA A 138 -8.58 -8.34 5.88
CA ALA A 138 -8.02 -8.22 7.22
C ALA A 138 -8.44 -9.40 8.13
N ALA A 139 -7.46 -10.06 8.75
CA ALA A 139 -7.73 -10.98 9.85
C ALA A 139 -8.26 -10.20 11.08
N PRO A 140 -9.04 -10.80 11.99
CA PRO A 140 -9.33 -10.21 13.30
C PRO A 140 -8.08 -9.68 13.99
N GLY A 141 -8.07 -8.41 14.38
CA GLY A 141 -6.92 -7.78 15.02
C GLY A 141 -5.77 -7.44 14.06
N ALA A 142 -5.93 -7.58 12.75
CA ALA A 142 -4.92 -7.20 11.78
C ALA A 142 -4.64 -5.70 11.84
N ALA A 143 -3.38 -5.33 11.59
CA ALA A 143 -3.00 -3.93 11.39
C ALA A 143 -3.07 -3.54 9.91
N VAL A 144 -3.53 -2.33 9.63
CA VAL A 144 -3.39 -1.70 8.31
C VAL A 144 -2.51 -0.47 8.47
N SER A 145 -1.42 -0.37 7.72
CA SER A 145 -0.63 0.87 7.66
C SER A 145 -0.81 1.54 6.31
N MET A 146 -1.34 2.75 6.32
CA MET A 146 -1.57 3.56 5.13
C MET A 146 -0.74 4.83 5.18
N ALA A 147 0.08 5.08 4.16
CA ALA A 147 0.81 6.33 4.01
C ALA A 147 0.26 7.12 2.83
N VAL A 148 -0.27 8.31 3.10
CA VAL A 148 -0.87 9.19 2.10
C VAL A 148 -0.07 10.46 1.94
N ARG A 149 0.11 10.87 0.69
CA ARG A 149 0.89 12.05 0.32
C ARG A 149 0.06 13.32 0.56
N GLN A 150 0.73 14.34 1.05
CA GLN A 150 0.22 15.70 1.18
C GLN A 150 1.05 16.63 0.29
N GLY A 151 0.42 17.69 -0.22
CA GLY A 151 1.05 18.67 -1.11
C GLY A 151 0.85 18.38 -2.60
N PRO A 152 1.45 19.20 -3.48
CA PRO A 152 1.09 19.26 -4.91
C PRO A 152 1.48 17.99 -5.66
N SER A 153 0.57 17.42 -6.45
CA SER A 153 0.84 16.23 -7.27
C SER A 153 1.92 16.50 -8.35
N PRO A 154 2.75 15.51 -8.70
CA PRO A 154 3.61 15.61 -9.88
C PRO A 154 2.78 15.83 -11.16
N ALA A 155 3.27 16.66 -12.08
CA ALA A 155 2.56 16.94 -13.33
C ALA A 155 2.39 15.70 -14.23
N ASP A 156 3.34 14.76 -14.16
CA ASP A 156 3.38 13.50 -14.93
C ASP A 156 2.62 12.35 -14.27
N ARG A 157 2.18 12.54 -13.02
CA ARG A 157 1.43 11.55 -12.22
C ARG A 157 0.40 12.30 -11.39
N PRO A 158 -0.72 12.74 -11.99
CA PRO A 158 -1.79 13.39 -11.25
C PRO A 158 -2.34 12.45 -10.17
N MET A 159 -2.75 13.02 -9.04
CA MET A 159 -3.22 12.26 -7.87
C MET A 159 -4.41 12.99 -7.24
N HIS A 160 -5.26 12.24 -6.55
CA HIS A 160 -6.36 12.77 -5.74
C HIS A 160 -5.84 13.25 -4.39
N ASP A 161 -6.49 14.28 -3.84
CA ASP A 161 -6.22 14.73 -2.47
C ASP A 161 -6.63 13.65 -1.46
N CYS A 162 -5.81 13.52 -0.42
CA CYS A 162 -5.98 12.53 0.64
C CYS A 162 -6.05 13.24 1.99
N ASP A 163 -7.23 13.76 2.33
CA ASP A 163 -7.49 14.27 3.67
C ASP A 163 -7.45 13.10 4.69
N PRO A 164 -6.52 13.13 5.66
CA PRO A 164 -6.38 12.04 6.63
C PRO A 164 -7.60 11.82 7.52
N ASP A 165 -8.36 12.87 7.83
CA ASP A 165 -9.55 12.77 8.68
C ASP A 165 -10.72 12.14 7.91
N VAL A 166 -10.87 12.49 6.64
CA VAL A 166 -11.84 11.83 5.75
C VAL A 166 -11.52 10.34 5.61
N ILE A 167 -10.25 10.00 5.36
CA ILE A 167 -9.80 8.61 5.21
C ILE A 167 -10.02 7.83 6.50
N SER A 168 -9.72 8.44 7.67
CA SER A 168 -9.97 7.81 8.96
C SER A 168 -11.46 7.50 9.16
N ALA A 169 -12.34 8.46 8.85
CA ALA A 169 -13.79 8.27 8.93
C ALA A 169 -14.33 7.24 7.92
N GLU A 170 -13.73 7.13 6.73
CA GLU A 170 -14.02 6.08 5.75
C GLU A 170 -13.63 4.70 6.28
N MET A 171 -12.40 4.54 6.76
CA MET A 171 -11.90 3.29 7.34
C MET A 171 -12.75 2.84 8.55
N ALA A 172 -13.14 3.77 9.43
CA ALA A 172 -13.95 3.49 10.60
C ALA A 172 -15.32 2.87 10.27
N ARG A 173 -15.96 3.28 9.17
CA ARG A 173 -17.24 2.69 8.71
C ARG A 173 -17.12 1.20 8.35
N HIS A 174 -15.90 0.72 8.11
CA HIS A 174 -15.60 -0.66 7.74
C HIS A 174 -14.90 -1.44 8.86
N GLY A 175 -14.99 -0.98 10.12
CA GLY A 175 -14.47 -1.71 11.28
C GLY A 175 -12.99 -1.50 11.59
N PHE A 176 -12.37 -0.47 11.01
CA PHE A 176 -10.98 -0.10 11.29
C PHE A 176 -10.91 1.04 12.31
N GLU A 177 -10.30 0.78 13.46
CA GLU A 177 -10.00 1.81 14.47
C GLU A 177 -8.62 2.41 14.19
N GLU A 178 -8.51 3.74 14.10
CA GLU A 178 -7.21 4.40 14.00
C GLU A 178 -6.47 4.32 15.34
N ILE A 179 -5.31 3.65 15.36
CA ILE A 179 -4.50 3.43 16.56
C ILE A 179 -3.28 4.33 16.65
N ALA A 180 -2.84 4.91 15.53
CA ALA A 180 -1.75 5.88 15.53
C ALA A 180 -1.74 6.72 14.24
N ARG A 181 -1.32 7.98 14.38
CA ARG A 181 -1.07 8.91 13.28
C ARG A 181 0.33 9.50 13.39
N SER A 182 0.99 9.71 12.26
CA SER A 182 2.25 10.45 12.23
C SER A 182 2.48 11.14 10.90
N THR A 183 3.23 12.24 10.92
CA THR A 183 3.62 12.99 9.72
C THR A 183 5.12 12.91 9.53
N HIS A 184 5.56 12.66 8.29
CA HIS A 184 6.98 12.56 7.93
C HIS A 184 7.23 13.34 6.64
N SER A 185 8.43 13.91 6.50
CA SER A 185 8.89 14.43 5.22
C SER A 185 8.94 13.33 4.17
N ALA A 186 8.73 13.69 2.90
CA ALA A 186 8.92 12.74 1.80
C ALA A 186 10.35 12.18 1.80
N ASP A 187 10.49 10.86 1.73
CA ASP A 187 11.80 10.19 1.78
C ASP A 187 12.69 10.56 0.58
N LEU A 188 12.08 10.99 -0.53
CA LEU A 188 12.77 11.50 -1.71
C LEU A 188 13.09 13.01 -1.64
N GLY A 189 12.85 13.65 -0.49
CA GLY A 189 13.19 15.06 -0.26
C GLY A 189 12.43 16.06 -1.14
N THR A 190 11.27 15.69 -1.69
CA THR A 190 10.50 16.55 -2.58
C THR A 190 9.97 17.78 -1.82
N PRO A 191 10.35 19.02 -2.20
CA PRO A 191 9.91 20.22 -1.49
C PRO A 191 8.38 20.35 -1.46
N GLY A 192 7.83 20.74 -0.31
CA GLY A 192 6.39 20.92 -0.13
C GLY A 192 5.59 19.61 -0.07
N VAL A 193 6.25 18.45 -0.02
CA VAL A 193 5.61 17.14 0.05
C VAL A 193 5.90 16.48 1.39
N THR A 194 4.83 16.06 2.06
CA THR A 194 4.92 15.23 3.27
C THR A 194 4.05 14.00 3.10
N PHE A 195 4.21 13.04 4.00
CA PHE A 195 3.34 11.88 4.10
C PHE A 195 2.73 11.82 5.50
N VAL A 196 1.41 11.68 5.54
CA VAL A 196 0.68 11.33 6.76
C VAL A 196 0.48 9.83 6.74
N ARG A 197 0.94 9.16 7.80
CA ARG A 197 0.73 7.74 8.03
C ARG A 197 -0.36 7.54 9.05
N LEU A 198 -1.37 6.76 8.66
CA LEU A 198 -2.48 6.30 9.48
C LEU A 198 -2.28 4.81 9.70
N ASN A 199 -2.24 4.40 10.96
CA ASN A 199 -2.22 2.99 11.33
C ASN A 199 -3.56 2.63 11.95
N PHE A 200 -4.15 1.54 11.49
CA PHE A 200 -5.44 1.07 11.95
C PHE A 200 -5.35 -0.34 12.53
N ARG A 201 -6.29 -0.68 13.40
CA ARG A 201 -6.57 -2.03 13.86
C ARG A 201 -7.94 -2.45 13.37
N PHE A 202 -8.04 -3.63 12.76
CA PHE A 202 -9.32 -4.19 12.37
C PHE A 202 -10.00 -4.83 13.58
N ALA A 203 -11.09 -4.23 14.04
CA ALA A 203 -12.00 -4.86 14.97
C ALA A 203 -12.84 -5.85 14.18
N ALA A 204 -12.71 -7.15 14.47
CA ALA A 204 -13.62 -8.11 13.87
C ALA A 204 -15.07 -7.72 14.21
N PRO A 205 -16.02 -7.88 13.27
CA PRO A 205 -17.43 -7.71 13.61
C PRO A 205 -17.73 -8.59 14.83
N ALA A 206 -18.46 -8.05 15.81
CA ALA A 206 -18.99 -8.88 16.89
C ALA A 206 -19.79 -10.01 16.25
N ALA A 207 -19.39 -11.26 16.55
CA ALA A 207 -20.05 -12.46 16.06
C ALA A 207 -21.49 -12.57 16.59
#